data_AF-A0A4P5WIR6-F1
#
_entry.id   AF-A0A4P5WIR6-F1
#
_cell.length_a   1.000
_cell.length_b   1.000
_cell.length_c   1.000
_cell.angle_alpha   90.00
_cell.angle_beta   90.00
_cell.angle_gamma   90.00
#
_symmetry.space_group_name_H-M   'P 1'
#
loop_
_entity.id
_entity.type
_entity.pdbx_description
1 polymer ?
#
loop_
_entity_poly.entity_id
_entity_poly.type
_entity_poly.pdbx_seq_one_letter_code
_entity_poly.pdbx_strand_id
1 'polypeptide(L)'
;MFPVSAHASGLLEITELLSHPEQYDRQEVVVTGQVTNVQLATNRQGQPAYGFLLKDAAGTLKIISLGQVEVREGDQVIVEGIFARLRQAGRTIIYNEIKALSIKPLHRLNPDLVG
;
A
#
# COMPACT_ATOMS: atom_id res chain seq x y z
N MET A 1 19.17 -4.10 22.51
CA MET A 1 18.76 -2.82 21.91
C MET A 1 19.02 -2.94 20.42
N PHE A 2 18.00 -3.23 19.62
CA PHE A 2 18.14 -3.31 18.16
C PHE A 2 18.14 -1.86 17.63
N PRO A 3 19.05 -1.49 16.71
CA PRO A 3 19.00 -0.16 16.12
C PRO A 3 17.73 -0.07 15.27
N VAL A 4 16.86 0.87 15.61
CA VAL A 4 15.81 1.31 14.68
C VAL A 4 16.50 2.27 13.72
N SER A 5 17.01 1.74 12.60
CA SER A 5 17.36 2.60 11.47
C SER A 5 16.06 3.22 10.97
N ALA A 6 15.81 4.46 11.36
CA ALA A 6 14.83 5.31 10.71
C ALA A 6 15.40 5.67 9.33
N HIS A 7 15.21 4.79 8.36
CA HIS A 7 15.27 5.21 6.97
C HIS A 7 14.10 6.19 6.81
N ALA A 8 14.38 7.42 6.41
CA ALA A 8 13.34 8.26 5.84
C ALA A 8 12.82 7.50 4.62
N SER A 9 11.65 6.89 4.74
CA SER A 9 11.06 6.10 3.66
C SER A 9 10.69 7.06 2.54
N GLY A 10 11.66 7.28 1.63
CA GLY A 10 11.44 7.97 0.38
C GLY A 10 10.32 7.28 -0.39
N LEU A 11 9.68 8.03 -1.28
CA LEU A 11 8.68 7.48 -2.19
C LEU A 11 9.31 6.32 -2.99
N LEU A 12 8.76 5.12 -2.86
CA LEU A 12 9.18 3.92 -3.59
C LEU A 12 8.25 3.66 -4.77
N GLU A 13 8.84 3.24 -5.89
CA GLU A 13 8.10 2.62 -6.99
C GLU A 13 7.64 1.22 -6.58
N ILE A 14 6.48 0.76 -7.06
CA ILE A 14 5.98 -0.58 -6.72
C ILE A 14 6.94 -1.65 -7.26
N THR A 15 7.56 -1.43 -8.42
CA THR A 15 8.53 -2.39 -8.97
C THR A 15 9.80 -2.52 -8.16
N GLU A 16 10.30 -1.45 -7.54
CA GLU A 16 11.45 -1.54 -6.64
C GLU A 16 11.11 -2.43 -5.43
N LEU A 17 9.93 -2.20 -4.84
CA LEU A 17 9.42 -3.01 -3.73
C LEU A 17 9.25 -4.49 -4.10
N LEU A 18 8.73 -4.76 -5.30
CA LEU A 18 8.48 -6.13 -5.79
C LEU A 18 9.74 -6.84 -6.28
N SER A 19 10.79 -6.11 -6.67
CA SER A 19 12.07 -6.68 -7.13
C SER A 19 12.97 -7.08 -5.97
N HIS A 20 12.85 -6.41 -4.82
CA HIS A 20 13.66 -6.67 -3.62
C HIS A 20 12.82 -6.90 -2.35
N PRO A 21 11.79 -7.77 -2.37
CA PRO A 21 10.78 -7.86 -1.32
C PRO A 21 11.36 -8.29 0.04
N GLU A 22 12.46 -9.03 0.06
CA GLU A 22 13.18 -9.39 1.29
C GLU A 22 13.82 -8.20 2.02
N GLN A 23 14.20 -7.13 1.31
CA GLN A 23 14.79 -5.93 1.92
C GLN A 23 13.75 -5.10 2.67
N TYR A 24 12.50 -5.16 2.20
CA TYR A 24 11.40 -4.35 2.72
C TYR A 24 10.43 -5.15 3.61
N ASP A 25 10.64 -6.46 3.80
CA ASP A 25 9.75 -7.27 4.64
C ASP A 25 9.70 -6.71 6.06
N ARG A 26 8.48 -6.41 6.52
CA ARG A 26 8.17 -5.78 7.81
C ARG A 26 8.71 -4.36 7.98
N GLN A 27 9.15 -3.72 6.90
CA GLN A 27 9.56 -2.31 6.91
C GLN A 27 8.38 -1.40 6.59
N GLU A 28 8.48 -0.16 7.07
CA GLU A 28 7.59 0.91 6.69
C GLU A 28 7.98 1.46 5.31
N VAL A 29 7.00 1.55 4.42
CA VAL A 29 7.18 1.97 3.03
C VAL A 29 6.13 3.01 2.65
N VAL A 30 6.51 3.88 1.72
CA VAL A 30 5.62 4.87 1.12
C VAL A 30 5.59 4.63 -0.38
N VAL A 31 4.41 4.36 -0.93
CA VAL A 31 4.21 4.10 -2.36
C VAL A 31 3.08 4.96 -2.92
N THR A 32 3.07 5.18 -4.23
CA THR A 32 1.97 5.84 -4.93
C THR A 32 1.39 4.95 -6.02
N GLY A 33 0.11 5.15 -6.32
CA GLY A 33 -0.50 4.55 -7.49
C GLY A 33 -2.00 4.77 -7.57
N GLN A 34 -2.59 4.17 -8.60
CA GLN A 34 -4.02 4.20 -8.84
C GLN A 34 -4.74 3.10 -8.07
N VAL A 35 -5.82 3.46 -7.39
CA VAL A 35 -6.72 2.51 -6.71
C VAL A 35 -7.56 1.76 -7.74
N THR A 36 -7.56 0.43 -7.64
CA THR A 36 -8.37 -0.48 -8.47
C THR A 36 -8.91 -1.64 -7.63
N ASN A 37 -10.00 -2.29 -8.05
CA ASN A 37 -10.55 -3.51 -7.44
C ASN A 37 -10.80 -3.36 -5.93
N VAL A 38 -11.58 -2.33 -5.57
CA VAL A 38 -11.91 -2.03 -4.17
C VAL A 38 -12.90 -3.06 -3.63
N GLN A 39 -12.57 -3.66 -2.50
CA GLN A 39 -13.36 -4.69 -1.82
C GLN A 39 -13.51 -4.34 -0.34
N LEU A 40 -14.76 -4.35 0.11
CA LEU A 40 -15.10 -4.25 1.53
C LEU A 40 -15.20 -5.67 2.11
N ALA A 41 -14.50 -5.89 3.22
CA ALA A 41 -14.54 -7.12 3.98
C ALA A 41 -14.66 -6.83 5.47
N THR A 42 -14.80 -7.88 6.26
CA THR A 42 -14.75 -7.83 7.72
C THR A 42 -13.49 -8.55 8.21
N ASN A 43 -12.71 -7.91 9.06
CA ASN A 43 -11.53 -8.54 9.66
C ASN A 43 -11.93 -9.59 10.73
N ARG A 44 -10.94 -10.31 11.26
CA ARG A 44 -11.17 -11.35 12.28
C ARG A 44 -11.79 -10.83 13.59
N GLN A 45 -11.76 -9.52 13.83
CA GLN A 45 -12.31 -8.87 15.01
C GLN A 45 -13.72 -8.31 14.76
N GLY A 46 -14.31 -8.55 13.58
CA GLY A 46 -15.64 -8.03 13.24
C GLY A 46 -15.62 -6.59 12.73
N GLN A 47 -14.45 -5.98 12.49
CA GLN A 47 -14.34 -4.60 12.04
C GLN A 47 -14.24 -4.52 10.51
N PRO A 48 -14.73 -3.43 9.88
CA PRO A 48 -14.51 -3.19 8.47
C PRO A 48 -13.02 -3.21 8.10
N ALA A 49 -12.72 -3.86 6.98
CA ALA A 49 -11.42 -3.85 6.34
C ALA A 49 -11.59 -3.63 4.85
N TYR A 50 -10.78 -2.74 4.30
CA TYR A 50 -10.79 -2.42 2.87
C TYR A 50 -9.57 -3.06 2.23
N GLY A 51 -9.82 -3.88 1.21
CA GLY A 51 -8.78 -4.41 0.34
C GLY A 51 -8.88 -3.73 -1.01
N PHE A 52 -7.76 -3.29 -1.58
CA PHE A 52 -7.72 -2.82 -2.95
C PHE A 52 -6.36 -3.11 -3.58
N LEU A 53 -6.28 -2.95 -4.89
CA LEU A 53 -5.07 -3.07 -5.67
C LEU A 53 -4.56 -1.67 -6.01
N LEU A 54 -3.33 -1.39 -5.63
CA LEU A 54 -2.60 -0.20 -6.04
C LEU A 54 -1.82 -0.52 -7.30
N LYS A 55 -2.13 0.17 -8.40
CA LYS A 55 -1.52 -0.04 -9.72
C LYS A 55 -0.65 1.15 -10.09
N ASP A 56 0.57 0.89 -10.54
CA ASP A 56 1.40 1.87 -11.23
C ASP A 56 1.76 1.36 -12.64
N ALA A 57 2.74 2.01 -13.30
CA ALA A 57 3.19 1.60 -14.63
C ALA A 57 3.86 0.22 -14.64
N ALA A 58 4.27 -0.27 -13.48
CA ALA A 58 5.27 -1.29 -13.33
C ALA A 58 4.70 -2.57 -12.66
N GLY A 59 3.58 -2.44 -11.93
CA GLY A 59 2.82 -3.58 -11.47
C GLY A 59 1.61 -3.22 -10.61
N THR A 60 1.17 -4.21 -9.84
CA THR A 60 0.04 -4.08 -8.92
C THR A 60 0.42 -4.66 -7.56
N LEU A 61 0.06 -3.95 -6.49
CA LEU A 61 0.31 -4.35 -5.11
C LEU A 61 -0.97 -4.34 -4.29
N LYS A 62 -1.15 -5.35 -3.44
CA LYS A 62 -2.33 -5.45 -2.59
C LYS A 62 -2.19 -4.52 -1.38
N ILE A 63 -3.20 -3.68 -1.14
CA ILE A 63 -3.30 -2.83 0.04
C ILE A 63 -4.43 -3.34 0.92
N ILE A 64 -4.17 -3.46 2.22
CA ILE A 64 -5.17 -3.76 3.25
C ILE A 64 -5.20 -2.60 4.23
N SER A 65 -6.38 -2.00 4.44
CA SER A 65 -6.61 -1.00 5.48
C SER A 65 -7.67 -1.46 6.47
N LEU A 66 -7.53 -1.08 7.74
CA LEU A 66 -8.50 -1.32 8.80
C LEU A 66 -9.28 -0.04 9.09
N GLY A 67 -10.57 -0.19 9.41
CA GLY A 67 -11.45 0.95 9.68
C GLY A 67 -11.90 1.66 8.41
N GLN A 68 -12.48 2.85 8.56
CA GLN A 68 -13.04 3.60 7.45
C GLN A 68 -11.93 4.23 6.61
N VAL A 69 -11.91 3.94 5.31
CA VAL A 69 -11.07 4.62 4.33
C VAL A 69 -11.95 5.05 3.16
N GLU A 70 -11.87 6.33 2.82
CA GLU A 70 -12.52 6.88 1.63
C GLU A 70 -11.55 6.80 0.45
N VAL A 71 -11.53 5.65 -0.23
CA VAL A 71 -10.90 5.51 -1.56
C VAL A 71 -11.93 4.99 -2.56
N ARG A 72 -11.81 5.47 -3.79
CA ARG A 72 -12.65 5.07 -4.92
C ARG A 72 -11.78 4.52 -6.03
N GLU A 73 -12.36 3.67 -6.88
CA GLU A 73 -11.67 3.23 -8.08
C GLU A 73 -11.27 4.43 -8.95
N GLY A 74 -10.03 4.41 -9.43
CA GLY A 74 -9.45 5.47 -10.23
C GLY A 74 -8.70 6.54 -9.44
N ASP A 75 -8.87 6.61 -8.12
CA ASP A 75 -8.16 7.59 -7.27
C ASP A 75 -6.65 7.37 -7.37
N GLN A 76 -5.90 8.48 -7.48
CA GLN A 76 -4.46 8.47 -7.27
C GLN A 76 -4.19 8.75 -5.80
N VAL A 77 -3.40 7.88 -5.15
CA VAL A 77 -3.15 7.95 -3.71
C VAL A 77 -1.67 7.75 -3.38
N ILE A 78 -1.28 8.30 -2.24
CA ILE A 78 -0.08 7.95 -1.49
C ILE A 78 -0.50 6.99 -0.40
N VAL A 79 0.16 5.84 -0.29
CA VAL A 79 -0.04 4.85 0.76
C VAL A 79 1.23 4.74 1.58
N GLU A 80 1.11 4.99 2.87
CA GLU A 80 2.12 4.73 3.89
C GLU A 80 1.69 3.48 4.67
N GLY A 81 2.58 2.51 4.83
CA GLY A 81 2.24 1.29 5.55
C GLY A 81 3.37 0.30 5.74
N ILE A 82 3.06 -0.84 6.35
CA ILE A 82 4.04 -1.92 6.57
C ILE A 82 3.94 -2.94 5.45
N PHE A 83 5.03 -3.15 4.73
CA PHE A 83 5.12 -4.18 3.70
C PHE A 83 5.28 -5.57 4.31
N ALA A 84 4.58 -6.55 3.75
CA ALA A 84 4.73 -7.95 4.08
C ALA A 84 4.98 -8.73 2.80
N ARG A 85 6.12 -9.41 2.73
CA ARG A 85 6.49 -10.17 1.54
C ARG A 85 5.66 -11.43 1.37
N LEU A 86 5.66 -11.91 0.13
CA LEU A 86 5.11 -13.17 -0.28
C LEU A 86 5.73 -14.29 0.55
N ARG A 87 4.86 -15.13 1.11
CA ARG A 87 5.29 -16.33 1.83
C ARG A 87 4.26 -17.41 1.69
N GLN A 88 4.73 -18.64 1.66
CA GLN A 88 3.87 -19.80 1.76
C GLN A 88 3.69 -20.16 3.23
N ALA A 89 2.44 -20.19 3.70
CA ALA A 89 2.06 -20.63 5.04
C ALA A 89 1.25 -21.93 4.90
N GLY A 90 1.95 -23.07 4.99
CA GLY A 90 1.35 -24.38 4.71
C GLY A 90 0.87 -24.47 3.26
N ARG A 91 -0.45 -24.56 3.07
CA ARG A 91 -1.10 -24.61 1.73
C ARG A 91 -1.55 -23.24 1.21
N THR A 92 -1.42 -22.19 2.03
CA THR A 92 -1.87 -20.84 1.66
C THR A 92 -0.70 -20.01 1.14
N ILE A 93 -0.89 -19.35 0.00
CA ILE A 93 0.02 -18.30 -0.47
C ILE A 93 -0.45 -16.98 0.14
N ILE A 94 0.42 -16.34 0.91
CA ILE A 94 0.27 -14.95 1.29
C ILE A 94 1.02 -14.17 0.22
N TYR A 95 0.31 -13.32 -0.53
CA TYR A 95 0.90 -12.46 -1.55
C TYR A 95 1.58 -11.24 -0.91
N ASN A 96 2.43 -10.55 -1.68
CA ASN A 96 2.96 -9.24 -1.29
C ASN A 96 1.80 -8.30 -0.97
N GLU A 97 1.81 -7.71 0.22
CA GLU A 97 0.78 -6.78 0.65
C GLU A 97 1.37 -5.64 1.50
N ILE A 98 0.71 -4.47 1.47
CA ILE A 98 0.94 -3.39 2.43
C ILE A 98 -0.26 -3.33 3.36
N LYS A 99 0.01 -3.35 4.66
CA LYS A 99 -0.97 -2.95 5.68
C LYS A 99 -0.86 -1.45 5.86
N ALA A 100 -1.86 -0.72 5.39
CA ALA A 100 -1.86 0.73 5.38
C ALA A 100 -1.93 1.28 6.82
N LEU A 101 -1.08 2.27 7.08
CA LEU A 101 -1.12 3.14 8.25
C LEU A 101 -1.78 4.48 7.89
N SER A 102 -1.53 4.99 6.67
CA SER A 102 -2.18 6.18 6.13
C SER A 102 -2.42 6.03 4.63
N ILE A 103 -3.53 6.56 4.15
CA ILE A 103 -3.85 6.68 2.72
C ILE A 103 -4.30 8.12 2.49
N LYS A 104 -3.64 8.81 1.55
CA LYS A 104 -3.94 10.21 1.21
C LYS A 104 -4.17 10.34 -0.29
N PRO A 105 -5.20 11.08 -0.73
CA PRO A 105 -5.31 11.45 -2.14
C PRO A 105 -4.04 12.16 -2.59
N LEU A 106 -3.45 11.70 -3.68
CA LEU A 106 -2.45 12.45 -4.40
C LEU A 106 -3.23 13.49 -5.20
N HIS A 107 -3.59 14.60 -4.55
CA HIS A 107 -4.18 15.73 -5.27
C HIS A 107 -3.23 16.08 -6.42
N ARG A 108 -3.71 15.87 -7.66
CA ARG A 108 -3.09 16.42 -8.85
C ARG A 108 -2.98 17.92 -8.56
N LEU A 109 -1.76 18.45 -8.45
CA LEU A 109 -1.55 19.90 -8.46
C LEU A 109 -2.45 20.45 -9.56
N ASN A 110 -3.45 21.26 -9.18
CA ASN A 110 -4.35 21.90 -10.15
C ASN A 110 -3.45 22.60 -11.18
N PRO A 111 -3.51 22.25 -12.47
CA PRO A 111 -2.86 23.04 -13.51
C PRO A 111 -3.55 24.41 -13.73
N ASP A 112 -4.64 24.71 -13.01
CA ASP A 112 -5.43 25.93 -13.14
C ASP A 112 -4.80 27.18 -12.49
N LEU A 113 -3.49 27.20 -12.27
CA LEU A 113 -2.72 28.43 -12.03
C LEU A 113 -1.99 28.85 -13.31
N VAL A 114 -2.76 29.11 -14.37
CA VAL A 114 -2.34 30.02 -15.44
C VAL A 114 -3.20 31.26 -15.29
N GLY A 115 -2.62 32.29 -14.68
CA GLY A 115 -3.16 33.64 -14.66
C GLY A 115 -2.99 34.35 -16.00
#